data_AF-A0A9N7LTK0-F1
#
_entry.id   AF-A0A9N7LTK0-F1
#
_cell.length_a   1.000
_cell.length_b   1.000
_cell.length_c   1.000
_cell.angle_alpha   90.00
_cell.angle_beta   90.00
_cell.angle_gamma   90.00
#
_symmetry.space_group_name_H-M   'P 1'
#
loop_
_entity.id
_entity.type
_entity.pdbx_description
1 polymer ?
#
loop_
_entity_poly.entity_id
_entity_poly.type
_entity_poly.pdbx_seq_one_letter_code
_entity_poly.pdbx_strand_id
1 'polypeptide(L)'
;MSGSPDPLDFEALEAAGIANPRERADLIKYLDDLGFTLEEMAEAERRGRLFGLAGDVLQWPGPPIYTLTAAGEQLGLSADDIAHIWALLGLTVAGPDVPTLSQADVDALATWLAVKSVVGEDGAFGLLRVLGAAMARLA
;
A
#
# COMPACT_ATOMS: atom_id res chain seq x y z
N MET A 1 -10.55 4.52 -38.46
CA MET A 1 -10.17 5.48 -37.41
C MET A 1 -11.37 5.67 -36.51
N SER A 2 -11.39 4.99 -35.36
CA SER A 2 -12.39 5.20 -34.32
C SER A 2 -11.62 5.25 -33.01
N GLY A 3 -11.25 6.46 -32.60
CA GLY A 3 -10.78 6.71 -31.25
C GLY A 3 -11.98 6.64 -30.32
N SER A 4 -11.98 5.68 -29.41
CA SER A 4 -12.85 5.75 -28.23
C SER A 4 -12.52 7.05 -27.47
N PRO A 5 -13.51 7.74 -26.90
CA PRO A 5 -13.24 8.89 -26.05
C PRO A 5 -12.36 8.44 -24.87
N ASP A 6 -11.18 9.02 -24.76
CA ASP A 6 -10.27 8.74 -23.66
C ASP A 6 -10.91 9.25 -22.36
N PRO A 7 -11.07 8.41 -21.32
CA PRO A 7 -11.68 8.83 -20.05
C PRO A 7 -10.78 9.79 -19.23
N LEU A 8 -9.59 10.12 -19.72
CA LEU A 8 -8.63 11.00 -19.06
C LEU A 8 -8.91 12.48 -19.37
N ASP A 9 -9.03 13.28 -18.32
CA ASP A 9 -9.08 14.74 -18.43
C ASP A 9 -7.68 15.31 -18.64
N PHE A 10 -7.29 15.45 -19.91
CA PHE A 10 -6.00 15.99 -20.30
C PHE A 10 -5.77 17.43 -19.87
N GLU A 11 -6.82 18.25 -19.76
CA GLU A 11 -6.68 19.64 -19.32
C GLU A 11 -6.34 19.66 -17.82
N ALA A 12 -6.98 18.81 -17.01
CA ALA A 12 -6.64 18.65 -15.60
C ALA A 12 -5.22 18.11 -15.40
N LEU A 13 -4.78 17.16 -16.23
CA LEU A 13 -3.42 16.59 -16.20
C LEU A 13 -2.36 17.67 -16.49
N GLU A 14 -2.55 18.48 -17.52
CA GLU A 14 -1.66 19.61 -17.84
C GLU A 14 -1.66 20.66 -16.73
N ALA A 15 -2.84 21.02 -16.22
CA ALA A 15 -2.98 21.98 -15.12
C ALA A 15 -2.31 21.52 -13.82
N ALA A 16 -2.28 20.21 -13.56
CA ALA A 16 -1.56 19.61 -12.44
C ALA A 16 -0.04 19.57 -12.64
N GLY A 17 0.45 19.87 -13.85
CA GLY A 17 1.87 19.93 -14.18
C GLY A 17 2.43 18.68 -14.85
N ILE A 18 1.59 17.76 -15.34
CA ILE A 18 2.03 16.62 -16.13
C ILE A 18 2.35 17.09 -17.55
N ALA A 19 3.62 16.97 -17.97
CA ALA A 19 4.04 17.41 -19.32
C ALA A 19 3.46 16.51 -20.43
N ASN A 20 3.04 17.07 -21.57
CA ASN A 20 2.64 16.29 -22.75
C ASN A 20 1.73 15.07 -22.44
N PRO A 21 0.65 15.18 -21.65
CA PRO A 21 -0.07 14.02 -21.14
C PRO A 21 -0.73 13.21 -22.25
N ARG A 22 -1.10 13.85 -23.38
CA ARG A 22 -1.60 13.16 -24.58
C ARG A 22 -0.59 12.20 -25.20
N GLU A 23 0.70 12.54 -25.19
CA GLU A 23 1.77 11.68 -25.71
C GLU A 23 2.07 10.50 -24.77
N ARG A 24 1.66 10.64 -23.49
CA ARG A 24 1.90 9.67 -22.42
C ARG A 24 0.60 9.04 -21.89
N ALA A 25 -0.47 9.08 -22.68
CA ALA A 25 -1.81 8.67 -22.27
C ALA A 25 -1.84 7.21 -21.77
N ASP A 26 -1.12 6.29 -22.42
CA ASP A 26 -1.06 4.89 -22.01
C ASP A 26 -0.42 4.70 -20.62
N LEU A 27 0.64 5.47 -20.31
CA LEU A 27 1.26 5.46 -18.99
C LEU A 27 0.32 6.03 -17.94
N ILE A 28 -0.30 7.17 -18.23
CA ILE A 28 -1.20 7.86 -17.29
C ILE A 28 -2.40 6.98 -16.98
N LYS A 29 -3.00 6.38 -18.01
CA LYS A 29 -4.09 5.42 -17.85
C LYS A 29 -3.65 4.22 -17.02
N TYR A 30 -2.47 3.67 -17.30
CA TYR A 30 -1.94 2.56 -16.52
C TYR A 30 -1.76 2.94 -15.03
N LEU A 31 -1.23 4.12 -14.73
CA LEU A 31 -1.06 4.59 -13.36
C LEU A 31 -2.40 4.88 -12.66
N ASP A 32 -3.39 5.40 -13.39
CA ASP A 32 -4.77 5.59 -12.93
C ASP A 32 -5.45 4.25 -12.62
N ASP A 33 -5.30 3.25 -13.50
CA ASP A 33 -5.78 1.88 -13.32
C ASP A 33 -5.11 1.19 -12.11
N LEU A 34 -3.88 1.58 -11.74
CA LEU A 34 -3.19 1.13 -10.52
C LEU A 34 -3.63 1.90 -9.26
N GLY A 35 -4.49 2.91 -9.40
CA GLY A 35 -5.07 3.67 -8.29
C GLY A 35 -4.27 4.91 -7.87
N PHE A 36 -3.27 5.35 -8.64
CA PHE A 36 -2.59 6.62 -8.36
C PHE A 36 -3.52 7.79 -8.65
N THR A 37 -3.54 8.75 -7.74
CA THR A 37 -4.26 10.00 -7.92
C THR A 37 -3.50 10.96 -8.82
N LEU A 38 -4.22 11.93 -9.40
CA LEU A 38 -3.62 13.02 -10.18
C LEU A 38 -2.52 13.77 -9.41
N GLU A 39 -2.72 13.99 -8.10
CA GLU A 39 -1.77 14.70 -7.26
C GLU A 39 -0.48 13.90 -7.06
N GLU A 40 -0.57 12.59 -6.84
CA GLU A 40 0.58 11.70 -6.72
C GLU A 40 1.37 11.62 -8.03
N MET A 41 0.67 11.51 -9.17
CA MET A 41 1.29 11.53 -10.49
C MET A 41 2.00 12.87 -10.77
N ALA A 42 1.34 13.99 -10.48
CA ALA A 42 1.93 15.33 -10.65
C ALA A 42 3.17 15.52 -9.76
N GLU A 43 3.13 15.03 -8.53
CA GLU A 43 4.26 15.11 -7.62
C GLU A 43 5.43 14.21 -8.07
N ALA A 44 5.15 13.02 -8.61
CA ALA A 44 6.18 12.16 -9.19
C ALA A 44 6.80 12.76 -10.45
N GLU A 45 6.00 13.42 -11.30
CA GLU A 45 6.46 14.17 -12.47
C GLU A 45 7.40 15.30 -12.05
N ARG A 46 7.06 16.08 -11.02
CA ARG A 46 7.94 17.14 -10.48
C ARG A 46 9.30 16.60 -10.04
N ARG A 47 9.36 15.34 -9.60
CA ARG A 47 10.60 14.64 -9.21
C ARG A 47 11.29 13.90 -10.35
N GLY A 48 10.74 13.93 -11.56
CA GLY A 48 11.27 13.19 -12.72
C GLY A 48 11.13 11.67 -12.58
N ARG A 49 10.17 11.20 -11.76
CA ARG A 49 9.97 9.77 -11.45
C ARG A 49 8.56 9.28 -11.75
N LEU A 50 7.82 9.92 -12.65
CA LEU A 50 6.47 9.48 -13.05
C LEU A 50 6.45 8.00 -13.52
N PHE A 51 7.41 7.59 -14.36
CA PHE A 51 7.58 6.19 -14.76
C PHE A 51 7.99 5.27 -13.60
N GLY A 52 8.63 5.81 -12.56
CA GLY A 52 9.04 5.07 -11.37
C GLY A 52 7.86 4.60 -10.52
N LEU A 53 6.72 5.29 -10.56
CA LEU A 53 5.52 4.92 -9.81
C LEU A 53 5.02 3.51 -10.16
N ALA A 54 5.12 3.12 -11.44
CA ALA A 54 4.80 1.76 -11.88
C ALA A 54 5.70 0.69 -11.24
N GLY A 55 6.97 1.04 -11.00
CA GLY A 55 7.92 0.19 -10.28
C GLY A 55 7.63 0.14 -8.78
N ASP A 56 7.19 1.25 -8.20
CA ASP A 56 6.81 1.33 -6.78
C ASP A 56 5.60 0.43 -6.48
N VAL A 57 4.64 0.31 -7.41
CA VAL A 57 3.46 -0.58 -7.25
C VAL A 57 3.83 -2.06 -7.10
N LEU A 58 4.89 -2.54 -7.74
CA LEU A 58 5.31 -3.94 -7.59
C LEU A 58 5.78 -4.26 -6.16
N GLN A 59 6.14 -3.25 -5.38
CA GLN A 59 6.50 -3.40 -3.97
C GLN A 59 5.45 -2.82 -3.01
N TRP A 60 4.43 -2.13 -3.53
CA TRP A 60 3.42 -1.46 -2.73
C TRP A 60 2.31 -2.45 -2.32
N PRO A 61 2.06 -2.65 -1.02
CA PRO A 61 0.92 -3.42 -0.53
C PRO A 61 -0.48 -2.92 -0.96
N GLY A 62 -0.57 -1.75 -1.62
CA GLY A 62 -1.82 -1.08 -1.99
C GLY A 62 -2.25 -0.01 -0.97
N PRO A 63 -3.36 0.70 -1.23
CA PRO A 63 -3.84 1.75 -0.33
C PRO A 63 -4.33 1.18 1.01
N PRO A 64 -4.20 1.93 2.13
CA PRO A 64 -4.75 1.53 3.42
C PRO A 64 -6.28 1.66 3.40
N ILE A 65 -6.97 0.53 3.30
CA ILE A 65 -8.43 0.45 3.19
C ILE A 65 -9.08 -0.18 4.43
N TYR A 66 -8.28 -0.78 5.32
CA TYR A 66 -8.73 -1.42 6.55
C TYR A 66 -8.26 -0.66 7.79
N THR A 67 -9.18 -0.51 8.74
CA THR A 67 -8.86 -0.15 10.12
C THR A 67 -8.41 -1.40 10.88
N LEU A 68 -7.75 -1.23 12.03
CA LEU A 68 -7.39 -2.37 12.88
C LEU A 68 -8.64 -3.10 13.40
N THR A 69 -9.70 -2.36 13.73
CA THR A 69 -10.99 -2.93 14.13
C THR A 69 -11.55 -3.82 13.03
N ALA A 70 -11.62 -3.33 11.78
CA ALA A 70 -12.18 -4.08 10.65
C ALA A 70 -11.34 -5.33 10.31
N ALA A 71 -10.01 -5.20 10.34
CA ALA A 71 -9.12 -6.35 10.13
C ALA A 71 -9.25 -7.39 11.27
N GLY A 72 -9.41 -6.93 12.52
CA GLY A 72 -9.63 -7.78 13.68
C GLY A 72 -10.91 -8.60 13.57
N GLU A 73 -12.01 -7.98 13.17
CA GLU A 73 -13.28 -8.67 12.91
C GLU A 73 -13.15 -9.76 11.85
N GLN A 74 -12.40 -9.50 10.77
CA GLN A 74 -12.18 -10.45 9.69
C GLN A 74 -11.28 -11.63 10.10
N LEU A 75 -10.28 -11.38 10.94
CA LEU A 75 -9.26 -12.35 11.33
C LEU A 75 -9.52 -13.05 12.67
N GLY A 76 -10.57 -12.62 13.40
CA GLY A 76 -10.86 -13.10 14.75
C GLY A 76 -9.83 -12.64 15.78
N LEU A 77 -9.28 -11.44 15.61
CA LEU A 77 -8.29 -10.82 16.50
C LEU A 77 -8.85 -9.53 17.12
N SER A 78 -8.31 -9.13 18.27
CA SER A 78 -8.57 -7.79 18.78
C SER A 78 -7.74 -6.74 18.04
N ALA A 79 -8.22 -5.50 17.98
CA ALA A 79 -7.44 -4.38 17.43
C ALA A 79 -6.10 -4.20 18.19
N ASP A 80 -6.10 -4.47 19.50
CA ASP A 80 -4.89 -4.41 20.34
C ASP A 80 -3.87 -5.50 19.97
N ASP A 81 -4.32 -6.71 19.62
CA ASP A 81 -3.44 -7.78 19.14
C ASP A 81 -2.77 -7.38 17.81
N ILE A 82 -3.53 -6.78 16.89
CA ILE A 82 -3.00 -6.31 15.61
C ILE A 82 -2.02 -5.15 15.83
N ALA A 83 -2.35 -4.20 16.70
CA ALA A 83 -1.44 -3.13 17.08
C ALA A 83 -0.14 -3.68 17.70
N HIS A 84 -0.23 -4.72 18.52
CA HIS A 84 0.93 -5.39 19.09
C HIS A 84 1.81 -6.03 18.01
N ILE A 85 1.22 -6.75 17.05
CA ILE A 85 1.94 -7.32 15.89
C ILE A 85 2.66 -6.23 15.10
N TRP A 86 2.01 -5.10 14.84
CA TRP A 86 2.61 -3.94 14.18
C TRP A 86 3.81 -3.40 14.95
N ALA A 87 3.68 -3.26 16.27
CA ALA A 87 4.77 -2.80 17.13
C ALA A 87 5.98 -3.76 17.14
N LEU A 88 5.74 -5.08 17.04
CA LEU A 88 6.83 -6.07 16.93
C LEU A 88 7.61 -5.96 15.62
N LEU A 89 6.99 -5.45 14.55
CA LEU A 89 7.64 -5.10 13.29
C LEU A 89 8.33 -3.73 13.34
N GLY A 90 8.17 -2.98 14.43
CA GLY A 90 8.69 -1.61 14.57
C GLY A 90 7.80 -0.53 13.94
N LEU A 91 6.56 -0.86 13.61
CA LEU A 91 5.59 0.03 12.98
C LEU A 91 4.66 0.66 14.05
N THR A 92 4.06 1.80 13.72
CA THR A 92 3.09 2.50 14.57
C THR A 92 1.75 2.66 13.86
N VAL A 93 0.68 2.75 14.64
CA VAL A 93 -0.68 2.96 14.16
C VAL A 93 -1.24 4.24 14.79
N ALA A 94 -2.00 5.02 14.04
CA ALA A 94 -2.56 6.29 14.53
C ALA A 94 -3.76 6.09 15.47
N GLY A 95 -4.46 4.95 15.34
CA GLY A 95 -5.61 4.57 16.15
C GLY A 95 -6.35 3.37 15.54
N PRO A 96 -7.22 2.70 16.31
CA PRO A 96 -7.87 1.46 15.87
C PRO A 96 -8.86 1.65 14.72
N ASP A 97 -9.44 2.83 14.59
CA ASP A 97 -10.46 3.17 13.58
C ASP A 97 -9.92 4.05 12.44
N VAL A 98 -8.60 4.27 12.39
CA VAL A 98 -7.95 4.99 11.29
C VAL A 98 -7.50 3.97 10.23
N PRO A 99 -7.89 4.12 8.95
CA PRO A 99 -7.41 3.24 7.89
C PRO A 99 -5.88 3.22 7.85
N THR A 100 -5.28 2.06 8.11
CA THR A 100 -3.83 1.89 8.24
C THR A 100 -3.33 0.65 7.48
N LEU A 101 -4.19 -0.34 7.26
CA LEU A 101 -3.83 -1.62 6.67
C LEU A 101 -4.37 -1.72 5.24
N SER A 102 -3.54 -2.19 4.33
CA SER A 102 -3.95 -2.62 2.99
C SER A 102 -4.54 -4.04 3.01
N GLN A 103 -5.03 -4.52 1.86
CA GLN A 103 -5.39 -5.94 1.72
C GLN A 103 -4.17 -6.86 1.92
N ALA A 104 -3.00 -6.49 1.38
CA ALA A 104 -1.80 -7.30 1.51
C ALA A 104 -1.35 -7.44 2.97
N ASP A 105 -1.57 -6.42 3.79
CA ASP A 105 -1.32 -6.46 5.24
C ASP A 105 -2.26 -7.46 5.95
N VAL A 106 -3.54 -7.47 5.59
CA VAL A 106 -4.54 -8.43 6.12
C VAL A 106 -4.18 -9.85 5.72
N ASP A 107 -3.75 -10.08 4.47
CA ASP A 107 -3.32 -11.39 3.98
C ASP A 107 -2.02 -11.87 4.68
N ALA A 108 -1.10 -10.95 4.96
CA ALA A 108 0.10 -11.22 5.74
C ALA A 108 -0.22 -11.61 7.18
N LEU A 109 -1.18 -10.92 7.82
CA LEU A 109 -1.68 -11.27 9.15
C LEU A 109 -2.34 -12.66 9.17
N ALA A 110 -3.15 -12.99 8.16
CA ALA A 110 -3.73 -14.33 8.02
C ALA A 110 -2.66 -15.42 7.88
N THR A 111 -1.61 -15.15 7.09
CA THR A 111 -0.46 -16.04 6.94
C THR A 111 0.28 -16.20 8.26
N TRP A 112 0.48 -15.11 9.01
CA TRP A 112 1.10 -15.15 10.32
C TRP A 112 0.30 -15.99 11.33
N LEU A 113 -1.04 -15.92 11.31
CA LEU A 113 -1.89 -16.77 12.13
C LEU A 113 -1.71 -18.26 11.79
N ALA A 114 -1.58 -18.60 10.52
CA ALA A 114 -1.27 -19.96 10.10
C ALA A 114 0.10 -20.41 10.64
N VAL A 115 1.13 -19.56 10.57
CA VAL A 115 2.46 -19.85 11.15
C VAL A 115 2.37 -20.02 12.67
N LYS A 116 1.67 -19.13 13.37
CA LYS A 116 1.44 -19.21 14.82
C LYS A 116 0.83 -20.55 15.24
N SER A 117 -0.07 -21.11 14.44
CA SER A 117 -0.66 -22.41 14.72
C SER A 117 0.35 -23.57 14.71
N VAL A 118 1.47 -23.42 13.99
CA VAL A 118 2.53 -24.43 13.87
C VAL A 118 3.63 -24.24 14.91
N VAL A 119 4.09 -23.00 15.11
CA VAL A 119 5.28 -22.70 15.94
C VAL A 119 4.94 -22.23 17.36
N GLY A 120 3.65 -22.01 17.65
CA GLY A 120 3.19 -21.41 18.90
C GLY A 120 3.38 -19.89 18.94
N GLU A 121 2.79 -19.26 19.95
CA GLU A 121 2.75 -17.80 20.09
C GLU A 121 4.14 -17.17 20.25
N ASP A 122 4.95 -17.69 21.18
CA ASP A 122 6.29 -17.16 21.44
C ASP A 122 7.20 -17.26 20.22
N GLY A 123 7.12 -18.38 19.48
CA GLY A 123 7.87 -18.60 18.25
C GLY A 123 7.46 -17.62 17.15
N ALA A 124 6.15 -17.39 16.99
CA ALA A 124 5.60 -16.49 15.99
C ALA A 124 5.95 -15.02 16.29
N PHE A 125 5.90 -14.60 17.54
CA PHE A 125 6.35 -13.26 17.94
C PHE A 125 7.86 -13.10 17.85
N GLY A 126 8.64 -14.15 18.17
CA GLY A 126 10.08 -14.17 17.95
C GLY A 126 10.45 -13.92 16.48
N LEU A 127 9.73 -14.58 15.56
CA LEU A 127 9.91 -14.40 14.12
C LEU A 127 9.63 -12.95 13.68
N LEU A 128 8.51 -12.36 14.11
CA LEU A 128 8.18 -10.97 13.80
C LEU A 128 9.27 -9.98 14.27
N ARG A 129 9.80 -10.16 15.48
CA ARG A 129 10.89 -9.31 16.00
C ARG A 129 12.16 -9.42 15.17
N VAL A 130 12.51 -10.63 14.72
CA VAL A 130 13.69 -10.84 13.86
C VAL A 130 13.49 -10.17 12.50
N LEU A 131 12.31 -10.31 11.90
CA LEU A 131 11.96 -9.65 10.65
C LEU A 131 12.02 -8.13 10.77
N GLY A 132 11.36 -7.56 11.77
CA GLY A 132 11.39 -6.12 12.04
C GLY A 132 12.82 -5.60 12.25
N ALA A 133 13.63 -6.29 13.05
CA ALA A 133 15.03 -5.91 13.26
C ALA A 133 15.89 -6.04 12.00
N ALA A 134 15.61 -7.01 11.11
CA ALA A 134 16.33 -7.15 9.85
C ALA A 134 15.97 -6.02 8.88
N MET A 135 14.68 -5.71 8.72
CA MET A 135 14.21 -4.63 7.85
C MET A 135 14.68 -3.26 8.31
N ALA A 136 14.71 -3.00 9.62
CA ALA A 136 15.24 -1.76 10.18
C ALA A 136 16.73 -1.52 9.85
N ARG A 137 17.50 -2.55 9.47
CA ARG A 137 18.89 -2.42 9.02
C ARG A 137 19.03 -2.14 7.53
N LEU A 138 17.99 -2.41 6.74
CA LEU A 138 17.96 -2.24 5.29
C LEU A 138 17.33 -0.91 4.87
N ALA A 139 16.57 -0.28 5.76
CA ALA A 139 15.93 1.03 5.58
C ALA A 139 16.92 2.21 5.60
#